data_AF-A0A2V8NSP1-F1
#
_entry.id   AF-A0A2V8NSP1-F1
#
_cell.length_a   1.000
_cell.length_b   1.000
_cell.length_c   1.000
_cell.angle_alpha   90.00
_cell.angle_beta   90.00
_cell.angle_gamma   90.00
#
_symmetry.space_group_name_H-M   'P 1'
#
loop_
_entity.id
_entity.type
_entity.pdbx_description
1 polymer ?
#
loop_
_entity_poly.entity_id
_entity_poly.type
_entity_poly.pdbx_seq_one_letter_code
_entity_poly.pdbx_strand_id
1 'polypeptide(L)'
;MATTVVGEFKLALALEAYRIELRLWKEPGEREWGATLRDDNNIVDCHFEEDNLTLAKLHVLGEARNRVMSRSGSSELPGCDT
;
A
#
# COMPACT_ATOMS: atom_id res chain seq x y z
N MET A 1 -3.42 26.99 -13.00
CA MET A 1 -3.74 25.81 -12.18
C MET A 1 -3.41 24.60 -13.02
N ALA A 2 -2.44 23.78 -12.61
CA ALA A 2 -2.14 22.55 -13.31
C ALA A 2 -3.19 21.51 -12.91
N THR A 3 -4.02 21.08 -13.86
CA THR A 3 -4.89 19.91 -13.70
C THR A 3 -4.02 18.67 -13.66
N THR A 4 -3.73 18.16 -12.47
CA THR A 4 -3.17 16.82 -12.30
C THR A 4 -4.17 15.83 -12.84
N VAL A 5 -3.86 15.25 -14.00
CA VAL A 5 -4.58 14.11 -14.56
C VAL A 5 -4.50 12.99 -13.53
N VAL A 6 -5.61 12.70 -12.87
CA VAL A 6 -5.72 11.52 -12.01
C VAL A 6 -5.88 10.33 -12.95
N GLY A 7 -4.76 9.80 -13.43
CA GLY A 7 -4.77 8.55 -14.20
C GLY A 7 -5.38 7.43 -13.35
N GLU A 8 -6.18 6.57 -13.97
CA GLU A 8 -6.63 5.34 -13.30
C GLU A 8 -5.41 4.47 -12.98
N PHE A 9 -5.04 4.48 -11.70
CA PHE A 9 -3.88 3.75 -11.23
C PHE A 9 -4.32 2.39 -10.69
N LYS A 10 -4.02 1.33 -11.42
CA LYS A 10 -4.30 -0.05 -11.00
C LYS A 10 -3.28 -0.48 -9.93
N LEU A 11 -3.50 0.01 -8.70
CA LEU A 11 -2.63 -0.26 -7.54
C LEU A 11 -2.33 -1.75 -7.39
N ALA A 12 -3.33 -2.62 -7.54
CA ALA A 12 -3.14 -4.08 -7.41
C ALA A 12 -2.06 -4.64 -8.37
N LEU A 13 -2.09 -4.25 -9.64
CA LEU A 13 -1.08 -4.67 -10.63
C LEU A 13 0.31 -4.13 -10.28
N ALA A 14 0.36 -2.90 -9.78
CA ALA A 14 1.60 -2.26 -9.40
C ALA A 14 2.27 -2.95 -8.20
N LEU A 15 1.47 -3.35 -7.22
CA LEU A 15 1.94 -4.08 -6.06
C LEU A 15 2.54 -5.43 -6.47
N GLU A 16 1.88 -6.12 -7.39
CA GLU A 16 2.39 -7.38 -7.95
C GLU A 16 3.70 -7.15 -8.72
N ALA A 17 3.73 -6.17 -9.62
CA ALA A 17 4.91 -5.87 -10.44
C ALA A 17 6.14 -5.49 -9.59
N TYR A 18 5.94 -4.75 -8.50
CA TYR A 18 7.00 -4.35 -7.58
C TYR A 18 7.19 -5.28 -6.38
N ARG A 19 6.50 -6.42 -6.35
CA ARG A 19 6.57 -7.42 -5.26
C ARG A 19 6.32 -6.80 -3.88
N ILE A 20 5.36 -5.89 -3.80
CA ILE A 20 4.95 -5.26 -2.55
C ILE A 20 3.83 -6.10 -1.94
N GLU A 21 4.09 -6.63 -0.75
CA GLU A 21 3.14 -7.41 0.03
C GLU A 21 2.44 -6.53 1.07
N LEU A 22 1.12 -6.72 1.18
CA LEU A 22 0.27 -6.10 2.17
C LEU A 22 -0.33 -7.18 3.05
N ARG A 23 -0.16 -7.05 4.36
CA ARG A 23 -0.81 -7.96 5.32
C ARG A 23 -1.51 -7.16 6.39
N LEU A 24 -2.78 -7.48 6.61
CA LEU A 24 -3.53 -7.04 7.77
C LEU A 24 -3.70 -8.26 8.68
N TRP A 25 -3.41 -8.10 9.96
CA TRP A 25 -3.42 -9.20 10.92
C TRP A 25 -3.87 -8.72 12.29
N LYS A 26 -4.24 -9.68 13.15
CA LYS A 26 -4.55 -9.45 14.55
C LYS A 26 -4.03 -10.63 15.33
N GLU A 27 -3.23 -10.37 16.34
CA GLU A 27 -2.67 -11.42 17.18
C GLU A 27 -3.75 -12.00 18.11
N PRO A 28 -3.80 -13.33 18.29
CA PRO A 28 -4.73 -13.93 19.23
C PRO A 28 -4.48 -13.41 20.65
N GLY A 29 -5.52 -12.82 21.26
CA GLY A 29 -5.43 -12.24 22.61
C GLY A 29 -5.09 -10.75 22.63
N GLU A 30 -4.62 -10.19 21.50
CA GLU A 30 -4.39 -8.76 21.37
C GLU A 30 -5.63 -8.04 20.84
N ARG A 31 -5.83 -6.80 21.32
CA ARG A 31 -6.96 -5.96 20.89
C ARG A 31 -6.64 -5.22 19.61
N GLU A 32 -5.38 -4.84 19.44
CA GLU A 32 -4.90 -4.02 18.33
C GLU A 32 -4.94 -4.76 16.99
N TRP A 33 -5.10 -3.99 15.91
CA TRP A 33 -4.85 -4.46 14.56
C TRP A 33 -3.41 -4.19 14.18
N GLY A 34 -2.74 -5.22 13.69
CA GLY A 34 -1.42 -5.09 13.07
C GLY A 34 -1.54 -5.00 11.56
N ALA A 35 -0.66 -4.24 10.94
CA ALA A 35 -0.50 -4.27 9.51
C ALA A 35 0.96 -4.19 9.09
N THR A 36 1.29 -4.95 8.06
CA THR A 36 2.64 -5.06 7.53
C THR A 36 2.63 -4.68 6.05
N LEU A 37 3.54 -3.79 5.69
CA LEU A 37 3.88 -3.44 4.31
C LEU A 37 5.32 -3.86 4.05
N ARG A 38 5.49 -4.88 3.20
CA ARG A 38 6.80 -5.43 2.86
C ARG A 38 7.11 -5.19 1.39
N ASP A 39 8.34 -4.81 1.11
CA ASP A 39 8.92 -4.81 -0.23
C ASP A 39 10.34 -5.39 -0.16
N ASP A 40 11.03 -5.49 -1.30
CA ASP A 40 12.36 -6.11 -1.39
C ASP A 40 13.41 -5.53 -0.41
N ASN A 41 13.25 -4.27 -0.02
CA ASN A 41 14.25 -3.55 0.75
C ASN A 41 13.79 -3.24 2.18
N ASN A 42 12.48 -3.20 2.45
CA ASN A 42 11.95 -2.72 3.72
C ASN A 42 10.70 -3.47 4.17
N ILE A 43 10.59 -3.62 5.49
CA ILE A 43 9.38 -4.04 6.21
C ILE A 43 8.96 -2.88 7.09
N VAL A 44 7.69 -2.50 7.01
CA VAL A 44 7.10 -1.55 7.95
C VAL A 44 5.89 -2.21 8.59
N ASP A 45 5.89 -2.18 9.92
CA ASP A 45 4.81 -2.66 10.75
C ASP A 45 4.13 -1.47 11.44
N CYS A 46 2.80 -1.47 11.42
CA CYS A 46 1.96 -0.46 12.04
C CYS A 46 0.92 -1.13 12.93
N HIS A 47 0.62 -0.51 14.06
CA HIS A 47 -0.39 -0.97 15.01
C HIS A 47 -1.50 0.07 15.13
N PHE A 48 -2.73 -0.39 15.26
CA PHE A 48 -3.93 0.44 15.34
C PHE A 48 -4.82 -0.09 16.45
N GLU A 49 -5.55 0.80 17.11
CA GLU A 49 -6.54 0.42 18.12
C GLU A 49 -7.64 -0.51 17.54
N GLU A 50 -8.30 -1.26 18.42
CA GLU A 50 -9.23 -2.35 18.06
C GLU A 50 -10.41 -1.93 17.17
N ASP A 51 -10.94 -0.74 17.39
CA ASP A 51 -12.08 -0.19 16.65
C ASP A 51 -11.67 0.46 15.31
N ASN A 52 -10.37 0.61 15.08
CA ASN A 52 -9.81 1.37 13.96
C ASN A 52 -9.39 0.50 12.77
N LEU A 53 -10.09 -0.62 12.51
CA LEU A 53 -9.85 -1.50 11.37
C LEU A 53 -9.88 -0.76 10.02
N THR A 54 -10.83 0.16 9.85
CA THR A 54 -10.94 0.96 8.61
C THR A 54 -9.71 1.83 8.41
N LEU A 55 -9.23 2.47 9.49
CA LEU A 55 -8.03 3.28 9.44
C LEU A 55 -6.80 2.43 9.13
N ALA A 56 -6.67 1.25 9.74
CA ALA A 56 -5.59 0.31 9.46
C ALA A 56 -5.53 -0.05 7.96
N LYS A 57 -6.69 -0.39 7.36
CA LYS A 57 -6.79 -0.69 5.93
C LYS A 57 -6.39 0.49 5.05
N LEU A 58 -6.94 1.68 5.33
CA LEU A 58 -6.68 2.88 4.54
C LEU A 58 -5.22 3.31 4.63
N HIS A 59 -4.63 3.23 5.82
CA HIS A 59 -3.23 3.58 6.04
C HIS A 59 -2.32 2.67 5.22
N VAL A 60 -2.51 1.36 5.31
CA VAL A 60 -1.69 0.36 4.59
C VAL A 60 -1.79 0.54 3.08
N LEU A 61 -3.00 0.78 2.55
CA LEU A 61 -3.20 1.06 1.13
C LEU A 61 -2.56 2.40 0.71
N GLY A 62 -2.64 3.42 1.56
CA GLY A 62 -2.01 4.72 1.33
C GLY A 62 -0.48 4.61 1.27
N GLU A 63 0.12 3.92 2.23
CA GLU A 63 1.56 3.68 2.27
C GLU A 63 2.03 2.85 1.07
N ALA A 64 1.29 1.81 0.70
CA ALA A 64 1.57 1.00 -0.48
C ALA A 64 1.57 1.86 -1.75
N ARG A 65 0.53 2.70 -1.92
CA ARG A 65 0.45 3.65 -3.04
C ARG A 65 1.64 4.60 -3.05
N ASN A 66 2.02 5.17 -1.91
CA ASN A 66 3.16 6.09 -1.82
C ASN A 66 4.46 5.40 -2.26
N ARG A 67 4.70 4.16 -1.82
CA ARG A 67 5.88 3.40 -2.24
C ARG A 67 5.89 3.08 -3.73
N VAL A 68 4.76 2.64 -4.27
CA VAL A 68 4.64 2.38 -5.70
C VAL A 68 4.92 3.65 -6.51
N MET A 69 4.32 4.79 -6.11
CA MET A 69 4.55 6.08 -6.77
C MET A 69 6.01 6.54 -6.69
N SER A 70 6.68 6.30 -5.56
CA SER A 70 8.12 6.57 -5.42
C SER A 70 8.98 5.69 -6.32
N ARG A 71 8.57 4.45 -6.59
CA ARG A 71 9.31 3.51 -7.47
C ARG A 71 9.03 3.76 -8.95
N SER A 72 7.83 4.22 -9.31
CA SER A 72 7.46 4.47 -10.71
C SER A 72 8.02 5.78 -11.27
N GLY A 73 8.43 6.73 -10.42
CA GLY A 73 9.20 7.91 -10.84
C GLY A 73 8.53 8.75 -11.94
N SER A 74 7.20 8.86 -11.94
CA SER A 74 6.36 9.48 -12.99
C SER A 74 6.25 8.73 -14.33
N SER A 75 6.83 7.53 -14.46
CA SER A 75 6.60 6.65 -15.62
C SER A 75 5.41 5.74 -15.36
N GLU A 76 4.56 5.52 -16.37
CA GLU A 76 3.48 4.54 -16.29
C GLU A 76 4.04 3.18 -15.87
N LEU A 77 3.27 2.46 -15.04
CA LEU A 77 3.70 1.19 -14.45
C LEU A 77 4.17 0.23 -15.54
N PRO A 78 5.26 -0.53 -15.32
CA PRO A 78 5.68 -1.56 -16.26
C PRO A 78 4.54 -2.57 -16.44
N GLY A 79 3.97 -2.64 -17.64
CA GLY A 79 2.88 -3.56 -17.99
C GLY A 79 1.46 -2.97 -18.02
N CYS A 80 1.30 -1.64 -17.97
CA CYS A 80 0.00 -0.99 -18.19
C CYS A 80 -0.26 -0.56 -19.65
N ASP A 81 0.56 -1.03 -20.59
CA ASP A 81 0.32 -0.93 -22.04
C ASP A 81 -0.58 -2.10 -22.50
N THR A 82 -1.88 -2.01 -22.21
CA THR A 82 -2.90 -2.80 -22.92
C THR A 82 -4.04 -1.91 -23.32
#